data_AF-A0AAN6IVD9-F1
#
_entry.id   AF-A0AAN6IVD9-F1
#
_cell.length_a   1.000
_cell.length_b   1.000
_cell.length_c   1.000
_cell.angle_alpha   90.00
_cell.angle_beta   90.00
_cell.angle_gamma   90.00
#
_symmetry.space_group_name_H-M   'P 1'
#
loop_
_entity.id
_entity.type
_entity.pdbx_description
1 polymer ?
#
loop_
_entity_poly.entity_id
_entity_poly.type
_entity_poly.pdbx_seq_one_letter_code
_entity_poly.pdbx_strand_id
1 'polypeptide(L)'
;MRTSSLRVASSGSKALRLQYVVARQSELAPSRRLTTSTQRAATALPITATGPPPSAPVATSSQYGDRVGERRRKAELLKQGKELRAEQQSSGKRTSPLKKRFWKDVHVKEVPEGYQVHLDSRPVRTPAKTILTVPRSKPHLAHAIAIEWDMLESAQQALKNHNIPMTSIVARAQDISEAEARGSTAIREEIITVMMRYLDTDTLLCWAPEHSTHDATQLETHPDRKETLRQIQIKTATPIISYLTTTVWPGVELRPVLEEGSIMPVQQSEMTRSVIRGWMAGLPAYELAALERAVLAGKSVLVGARLVVEWSEEFRDVQRSSEKRFGIEEAAEAATVEVRWQTAMWGEVEDTHDVENEDIRRQLGSAILLVSGVR
;
A
#
# COMPACT_ATOMS: atom_id res chain seq x y z
N MET A 1 -15.88 102.70 12.45
CA MET A 1 -14.55 103.06 11.93
C MET A 1 -13.49 102.49 12.87
N ARG A 2 -12.58 101.68 12.33
CA ARG A 2 -11.19 101.42 12.77
C ARG A 2 -10.88 100.97 14.22
N THR A 3 -10.53 99.68 14.29
CA THR A 3 -9.26 99.10 14.79
C THR A 3 -8.78 99.33 16.23
N SER A 4 -8.55 98.19 16.92
CA SER A 4 -7.38 97.81 17.75
C SER A 4 -7.11 98.66 19.01
N SER A 5 -6.98 98.13 20.23
CA SER A 5 -5.91 97.20 20.69
C SER A 5 -6.08 96.98 22.21
N LEU A 6 -5.66 95.83 22.76
CA LEU A 6 -4.77 95.68 23.94
C LEU A 6 -4.97 94.34 24.70
N ARG A 7 -3.84 93.69 24.97
CA ARG A 7 -3.66 92.47 25.77
C ARG A 7 -3.57 92.81 27.26
N VAL A 8 -4.04 91.92 28.15
CA VAL A 8 -3.34 91.53 29.40
C VAL A 8 -3.67 90.05 29.72
N ALA A 9 -2.65 89.31 30.16
CA ALA A 9 -2.64 87.88 30.45
C ALA A 9 -3.05 87.55 31.91
N SER A 10 -3.55 86.35 32.16
CA SER A 10 -3.15 85.58 33.36
C SER A 10 -3.35 84.07 33.16
N SER A 11 -2.43 83.33 33.76
CA SER A 11 -2.12 81.91 33.55
C SER A 11 -3.06 80.99 34.33
N GLY A 12 -3.49 79.89 33.70
CA GLY A 12 -4.29 78.83 34.32
C GLY A 12 -3.90 77.47 33.73
N SER A 13 -2.85 76.88 34.29
CA SER A 13 -2.33 75.55 33.93
C SER A 13 -3.37 74.47 34.23
N LYS A 14 -3.83 73.74 33.20
CA LYS A 14 -4.47 72.43 33.35
C LYS A 14 -3.68 71.39 32.57
N ALA A 15 -3.02 70.52 33.32
CA ALA A 15 -2.26 69.39 32.81
C ALA A 15 -3.20 68.33 32.22
N LEU A 16 -3.11 68.11 30.92
CA LEU A 16 -3.66 66.94 30.24
C LEU A 16 -2.54 65.90 30.11
N ARG A 17 -2.64 64.84 30.91
CA ARG A 17 -1.82 63.63 30.75
C ARG A 17 -2.19 62.97 29.41
N LEU A 18 -1.36 63.13 28.39
CA LEU A 18 -1.36 62.26 27.22
C LEU A 18 -0.70 60.93 27.59
N GLN A 19 -1.49 59.86 27.64
CA GLN A 19 -0.98 58.50 27.70
C GLN A 19 -0.35 58.16 26.33
N TYR A 20 0.96 57.98 26.31
CA TYR A 20 1.69 57.41 25.18
C TYR A 20 1.37 55.92 25.08
N VAL A 21 0.56 55.52 24.10
CA VAL A 21 0.49 54.13 23.64
C VAL A 21 1.61 53.94 22.62
N VAL A 22 2.67 53.26 23.03
CA VAL A 22 3.76 52.83 22.14
C VAL A 22 3.22 51.65 21.32
N ALA A 23 2.68 51.93 20.14
CA ALA A 23 2.45 50.92 19.12
C ALA A 23 3.79 50.56 18.49
N ARG A 24 4.40 49.44 18.91
CA ARG A 24 5.48 48.80 18.15
C ARG A 24 4.88 48.24 16.87
N GLN A 25 5.01 48.98 15.78
CA GLN A 25 4.86 48.44 14.43
C GLN A 25 6.01 47.44 14.22
N SER A 26 5.71 46.15 14.22
CA SER A 26 6.61 45.16 13.64
C SER A 26 6.61 45.36 12.12
N GLU A 27 7.72 45.87 11.58
CA GLU A 27 7.97 45.92 10.14
C GLU A 27 7.89 44.51 9.56
N LEU A 28 6.78 44.20 8.89
CA LEU A 28 6.67 43.02 8.05
C LEU A 28 7.53 43.25 6.81
N ALA A 29 8.57 42.44 6.66
CA ALA A 29 9.39 42.39 5.44
C ALA A 29 8.48 42.19 4.21
N PRO A 30 8.69 42.91 3.10
CA PRO A 30 7.87 42.74 1.91
C PRO A 30 8.19 41.38 1.28
N SER A 31 7.25 40.44 1.37
CA SER A 31 7.29 39.20 0.62
C SER A 31 7.29 39.52 -0.88
N ARG A 32 8.45 39.44 -1.54
CA ARG A 32 8.54 39.50 -3.00
C ARG A 32 7.89 38.24 -3.59
N ARG A 33 6.62 38.35 -3.99
CA ARG A 33 5.96 37.35 -4.83
C ARG A 33 6.39 37.60 -6.28
N LEU A 34 7.23 36.72 -6.82
CA LEU A 34 7.51 36.68 -8.25
C LEU A 34 6.37 35.91 -8.94
N THR A 35 5.29 36.61 -9.25
CA THR A 35 4.24 36.10 -10.15
C THR A 35 4.06 37.10 -11.28
N THR A 36 4.44 36.73 -12.50
CA THR A 36 4.29 37.55 -13.71
C THR A 36 2.95 37.34 -14.43
N SER A 37 2.07 36.51 -13.87
CA SER A 37 0.71 36.31 -14.35
C SER A 37 -0.25 37.31 -13.73
N THR A 38 -1.02 38.00 -14.57
CA THR A 38 -2.12 38.86 -14.14
C THR A 38 -3.18 38.01 -13.43
N GLN A 39 -3.58 38.41 -12.22
CA GLN A 39 -4.69 37.78 -11.52
C GLN A 39 -5.98 38.04 -12.32
N ARG A 40 -6.43 37.04 -13.09
CA ARG A 40 -7.78 37.01 -13.64
C ARG A 40 -8.71 36.37 -12.61
N ALA A 41 -9.76 37.07 -12.24
CA ALA A 41 -10.87 36.45 -11.52
C ALA A 41 -11.47 35.34 -12.38
N ALA A 42 -11.79 34.20 -11.77
CA ALA A 42 -12.47 33.12 -12.46
C ALA A 42 -13.86 33.61 -12.91
N THR A 43 -14.14 33.52 -14.21
CA THR A 43 -15.49 33.74 -14.73
C THR A 43 -16.34 32.56 -14.31
N ALA A 44 -17.18 32.74 -13.28
CA ALA A 44 -18.16 31.74 -12.90
C ALA A 44 -19.16 31.59 -14.05
N LEU A 45 -19.08 30.47 -14.77
CA LEU A 45 -20.14 30.10 -15.71
C LEU A 45 -21.41 29.85 -14.88
N PRO A 46 -22.58 30.32 -15.33
CA PRO A 46 -23.83 30.03 -14.65
C PRO A 46 -24.01 28.51 -14.56
N ILE A 47 -24.20 28.01 -13.34
CA ILE A 47 -24.48 26.60 -13.08
C ILE A 47 -25.80 26.29 -13.79
N THR A 48 -25.70 25.64 -14.95
CA THR A 48 -26.85 25.20 -15.75
C THR A 48 -27.41 23.86 -15.25
N ALA A 49 -26.87 23.33 -14.15
CA ALA A 49 -27.44 22.19 -13.45
C ALA A 49 -28.56 22.68 -12.51
N THR A 50 -29.77 22.81 -13.05
CA THR A 50 -30.98 22.87 -12.23
C THR A 50 -31.41 21.45 -11.93
N GLY A 51 -31.28 21.04 -10.67
CA GLY A 51 -31.72 19.74 -10.19
C GLY A 51 -31.02 19.34 -8.90
N PRO A 52 -31.65 18.53 -8.03
CA PRO A 52 -30.92 17.90 -6.95
C PRO A 52 -29.72 17.13 -7.52
N PRO A 53 -28.59 17.05 -6.78
CA PRO A 53 -27.45 16.25 -7.20
C PRO A 53 -27.95 14.84 -7.59
N PRO A 54 -27.46 14.27 -8.70
CA PRO A 54 -27.85 12.92 -9.07
C PRO A 54 -27.55 11.99 -7.91
N SER A 55 -28.50 11.11 -7.59
CA SER A 55 -28.29 10.06 -6.60
C SER A 55 -27.02 9.27 -6.94
N ALA A 56 -26.26 8.90 -5.90
CA ALA A 56 -25.07 8.08 -6.07
C ALA A 56 -25.37 6.90 -7.01
N PRO A 57 -24.49 6.59 -7.98
CA PRO A 57 -24.71 5.50 -8.90
C PRO A 57 -24.91 4.22 -8.10
N VAL A 58 -26.09 3.61 -8.25
CA VAL A 58 -26.35 2.29 -7.68
C VAL A 58 -25.43 1.33 -8.40
N ALA A 59 -24.58 0.63 -7.65
CA ALA A 59 -23.71 -0.39 -8.21
C ALA A 59 -24.57 -1.37 -9.01
N THR A 60 -24.48 -1.32 -10.34
CA THR A 60 -25.08 -2.33 -11.20
C THR A 60 -24.36 -3.63 -10.91
N SER A 61 -24.91 -4.43 -10.02
CA SER A 61 -24.53 -5.83 -9.82
C SER A 61 -24.98 -6.61 -11.05
N SER A 62 -24.33 -6.39 -12.19
CA SER A 62 -24.24 -7.42 -13.22
C SER A 62 -23.66 -8.63 -12.50
N GLN A 63 -24.41 -9.72 -12.45
CA GLN A 63 -24.00 -10.95 -11.78
C GLN A 63 -22.58 -11.28 -12.23
N TYR A 64 -21.68 -11.47 -11.28
CA TYR A 64 -20.26 -11.71 -11.51
C TYR A 64 -19.99 -12.75 -12.62
N GLY A 65 -20.88 -13.75 -12.76
CA GLY A 65 -20.83 -14.76 -13.81
C GLY A 65 -20.94 -14.24 -15.25
N ASP A 66 -21.76 -13.20 -15.50
CA ASP A 66 -21.98 -12.68 -16.85
C ASP A 66 -20.74 -11.93 -17.37
N ARG A 67 -20.09 -11.15 -16.50
CA ARG A 67 -18.83 -10.46 -16.80
C ARG A 67 -17.68 -11.44 -17.07
N VAL A 68 -17.62 -12.55 -16.32
CA VAL A 68 -16.61 -13.60 -16.53
C VAL A 68 -16.86 -14.33 -17.85
N GLY A 69 -18.11 -14.65 -18.18
CA GLY A 69 -18.48 -15.29 -19.45
C GLY A 69 -18.12 -14.44 -20.67
N GLU A 70 -18.43 -13.14 -20.64
CA GLU A 70 -18.08 -12.21 -21.71
C GLU A 70 -16.56 -12.00 -21.84
N ARG A 71 -15.84 -11.85 -20.71
CA ARG A 71 -14.37 -11.76 -20.72
C ARG A 71 -13.74 -13.03 -21.30
N ARG A 72 -14.27 -14.21 -20.98
CA ARG A 72 -13.80 -15.50 -21.51
C ARG A 72 -14.00 -15.60 -23.02
N ARG A 73 -15.19 -15.22 -23.53
CA ARG A 73 -15.47 -15.18 -24.98
C ARG A 73 -14.58 -14.16 -25.70
N LYS A 74 -14.39 -12.96 -25.14
CA LYS A 74 -13.47 -11.95 -25.70
C LYS A 74 -12.01 -12.45 -25.71
N ALA A 75 -11.58 -13.15 -24.66
CA ALA A 75 -10.26 -13.74 -24.59
C ALA A 75 -10.07 -14.86 -25.64
N GLU A 76 -11.08 -15.70 -25.85
CA GLU A 76 -11.08 -16.77 -26.86
C GLU A 76 -11.06 -16.21 -28.29
N LEU A 77 -11.84 -15.16 -28.58
CA LEU A 77 -11.79 -14.44 -29.85
C LEU A 77 -10.42 -13.77 -30.09
N LEU A 78 -9.82 -13.19 -29.04
CA LEU A 78 -8.47 -12.64 -29.12
C LEU A 78 -7.42 -13.73 -29.36
N LYS A 79 -7.60 -14.92 -28.77
CA LYS A 79 -6.73 -16.08 -28.98
C LYS A 79 -6.82 -16.57 -30.42
N GLN A 80 -8.03 -16.76 -30.94
CA GLN A 80 -8.25 -17.11 -32.36
C GLN A 80 -7.68 -16.02 -33.29
N GLY A 81 -7.87 -14.74 -32.98
CA GLY A 81 -7.29 -13.64 -33.76
C GLY A 81 -5.76 -13.60 -33.73
N LYS A 82 -5.13 -13.96 -32.61
CA LYS A 82 -3.67 -14.12 -32.50
C LYS A 82 -3.17 -15.35 -33.26
N GLU A 83 -3.89 -16.47 -33.21
CA GLU A 83 -3.57 -17.70 -33.95
C GLU A 83 -3.63 -17.45 -35.46
N LEU A 84 -4.71 -16.84 -35.96
CA LEU A 84 -4.85 -16.44 -37.36
C LEU A 84 -3.75 -15.46 -37.82
N ARG A 85 -3.38 -14.49 -36.97
CA ARG A 85 -2.26 -13.57 -37.27
C ARG A 85 -0.91 -14.28 -37.25
N ALA A 86 -0.72 -15.27 -36.37
CA ALA A 86 0.51 -16.06 -36.30
C ALA A 86 0.64 -17.00 -37.50
N GLU A 87 -0.47 -17.54 -38.00
CA GLU A 87 -0.56 -18.33 -39.23
C GLU A 87 -0.29 -17.47 -40.47
N GLN A 88 -0.82 -16.24 -40.53
CA GLN A 88 -0.56 -15.30 -41.64
C GLN A 88 0.88 -14.77 -41.66
N GLN A 89 1.61 -14.78 -40.53
CA GLN A 89 2.99 -14.29 -40.44
C GLN A 89 4.06 -15.37 -40.66
N SER A 90 3.70 -16.59 -41.04
CA SER A 90 4.64 -17.71 -41.21
C SER A 90 5.50 -17.66 -42.49
N SER A 91 5.54 -16.54 -43.23
CA SER A 91 6.50 -16.30 -44.29
C SER A 91 7.67 -15.41 -43.82
N GLY A 92 8.74 -16.03 -43.33
CA GLY A 92 10.11 -15.51 -43.51
C GLY A 92 10.79 -14.71 -42.38
N LYS A 93 10.20 -14.51 -41.20
CA LYS A 93 10.89 -13.78 -40.09
C LYS A 93 11.17 -14.71 -38.91
N ARG A 94 12.45 -14.87 -38.53
CA ARG A 94 12.86 -15.62 -37.32
C ARG A 94 12.21 -14.97 -36.09
N THR A 95 11.13 -15.54 -35.61
CA THR A 95 10.47 -15.09 -34.38
C THR A 95 11.36 -15.44 -33.19
N SER A 96 11.55 -14.50 -32.27
CA SER A 96 12.24 -14.78 -30.99
C SER A 96 11.62 -16.04 -30.35
N PRO A 97 12.44 -17.01 -29.88
CA PRO A 97 11.96 -18.25 -29.30
C PRO A 97 11.09 -18.03 -28.06
N LEU A 98 11.11 -16.82 -27.47
CA LEU A 98 10.31 -16.46 -26.31
C LEU A 98 8.85 -16.09 -26.67
N LYS A 99 8.52 -15.87 -27.94
CA LYS A 99 7.17 -15.44 -28.36
C LYS A 99 6.11 -16.53 -28.24
N LYS A 100 6.52 -17.80 -28.16
CA LYS A 100 5.62 -18.95 -28.04
C LYS A 100 5.97 -19.75 -26.79
N ARG A 101 4.98 -20.40 -26.19
CA ARG A 101 5.20 -21.43 -25.16
C ARG A 101 5.96 -22.59 -25.81
N PHE A 102 7.06 -23.02 -25.18
CA PHE A 102 7.90 -24.11 -25.69
C PHE A 102 7.76 -25.40 -24.88
N TRP A 103 6.93 -25.40 -23.84
CA TRP A 103 6.62 -26.57 -23.02
C TRP A 103 5.16 -26.97 -23.17
N LYS A 104 4.87 -28.26 -23.02
CA LYS A 104 3.49 -28.76 -23.06
C LYS A 104 2.99 -28.99 -21.65
N ASP A 105 3.70 -29.81 -20.89
CA ASP A 105 3.25 -30.31 -19.60
C ASP A 105 4.00 -29.62 -18.46
N VAL A 106 3.30 -29.31 -17.37
CA VAL A 106 3.88 -28.77 -16.14
C VAL A 106 3.54 -29.71 -14.99
N HIS A 107 4.55 -30.14 -14.23
CA HIS A 107 4.34 -31.02 -13.09
C HIS A 107 5.29 -30.73 -11.93
N VAL A 108 4.84 -31.06 -10.73
CA VAL A 108 5.66 -30.99 -9.51
C VAL A 108 6.39 -32.32 -9.36
N LYS A 109 7.72 -32.25 -9.19
CA LYS A 109 8.58 -33.39 -8.91
C LYS A 109 9.14 -33.28 -7.50
N GLU A 110 8.98 -34.34 -6.73
CA GLU A 110 9.61 -34.46 -5.42
C GLU A 110 11.08 -34.89 -5.55
N VAL A 111 11.96 -34.20 -4.85
CA VAL A 111 13.41 -34.43 -4.80
C VAL A 111 13.88 -34.40 -3.34
N PRO A 112 15.06 -34.95 -2.98
CA PRO A 112 15.57 -34.93 -1.61
C PRO A 112 15.46 -33.56 -0.92
N GLU A 113 15.81 -32.50 -1.63
CA GLU A 113 15.81 -31.10 -1.17
C GLU A 113 14.41 -30.45 -1.04
N GLY A 114 13.34 -31.07 -1.57
CA GLY A 114 12.02 -30.45 -1.62
C GLY A 114 11.22 -30.78 -2.87
N TYR A 115 10.49 -29.78 -3.37
CA TYR A 115 9.72 -29.86 -4.60
C TYR A 115 10.33 -28.97 -5.67
N GLN A 116 10.37 -29.48 -6.90
CA GLN A 116 10.80 -28.74 -8.09
C GLN A 116 9.68 -28.76 -9.11
N VAL A 117 9.44 -27.62 -9.75
CA VAL A 117 8.47 -27.54 -10.85
C VAL A 117 9.21 -27.80 -12.16
N HIS A 118 8.71 -28.76 -12.93
CA HIS A 118 9.26 -29.14 -14.23
C HIS A 118 8.34 -28.69 -15.36
N LEU A 119 8.95 -28.12 -16.41
CA LEU A 119 8.36 -27.85 -17.71
C LEU A 119 8.84 -28.96 -18.65
N ASP A 120 7.94 -29.86 -19.04
CA ASP A 120 8.26 -31.15 -19.63
C ASP A 120 9.35 -31.88 -18.81
N SER A 121 10.57 -31.99 -19.33
CA SER A 121 11.69 -32.64 -18.62
C SER A 121 12.57 -31.68 -17.82
N ARG A 122 12.40 -30.36 -17.96
CA ARG A 122 13.36 -29.35 -17.46
C ARG A 122 12.84 -28.63 -16.21
N PRO A 123 13.65 -28.47 -15.15
CA PRO A 123 13.23 -27.73 -13.98
C PRO A 123 13.16 -26.22 -14.26
N VAL A 124 12.20 -25.54 -13.63
CA VAL A 124 12.13 -24.07 -13.57
C VAL A 124 13.37 -23.55 -12.83
N ARG A 125 13.93 -22.45 -13.34
CA ARG A 125 15.12 -21.81 -12.79
C ARG A 125 14.85 -20.37 -12.42
N THR A 126 15.56 -19.90 -11.40
CA THR A 126 15.60 -18.49 -11.01
C THR A 126 16.33 -17.65 -12.07
N PRO A 127 16.21 -16.32 -12.04
CA PRO A 127 17.04 -15.43 -12.86
C PRO A 127 18.55 -15.64 -12.65
N ALA A 128 18.95 -16.06 -11.45
CA ALA A 128 20.33 -16.45 -11.11
C ALA A 128 20.76 -17.81 -11.72
N LYS A 129 19.88 -18.46 -12.49
CA LYS A 129 20.06 -19.78 -13.14
C LYS A 129 20.14 -20.96 -12.16
N THR A 130 19.86 -20.74 -10.88
CA THR A 130 19.72 -21.81 -9.89
C THR A 130 18.37 -22.51 -10.06
N ILE A 131 18.28 -23.77 -9.65
CA ILE A 131 17.02 -24.52 -9.75
C ILE A 131 16.10 -24.02 -8.64
N LEU A 132 14.88 -23.63 -9.01
CA LEU A 132 13.88 -23.18 -8.04
C LEU A 132 13.41 -24.39 -7.23
N THR A 133 13.70 -24.38 -5.93
CA THR A 133 13.35 -25.49 -5.03
C THR A 133 12.47 -24.98 -3.90
N VAL A 134 11.31 -25.61 -3.74
CA VAL A 134 10.34 -25.29 -2.68
C VAL A 134 10.51 -26.29 -1.53
N PRO A 135 10.53 -25.86 -0.26
CA PRO A 135 10.66 -26.73 0.90
C PRO A 135 9.58 -27.83 0.94
N ARG A 136 9.93 -28.99 1.52
CA ARG A 136 9.00 -30.13 1.68
C ARG A 136 7.76 -29.79 2.50
N SER A 137 7.87 -28.85 3.44
CA SER A 137 6.74 -28.37 4.20
C SER A 137 5.75 -27.58 3.34
N LYS A 138 6.07 -27.15 2.11
CA LYS A 138 5.24 -26.22 1.33
C LYS A 138 4.74 -26.82 0.00
N PRO A 139 4.01 -27.96 -0.01
CA PRO A 139 3.53 -28.58 -1.25
C PRO A 139 2.51 -27.71 -2.00
N HIS A 140 1.65 -26.98 -1.29
CA HIS A 140 0.66 -26.09 -1.92
C HIS A 140 1.32 -24.96 -2.71
N LEU A 141 2.43 -24.43 -2.19
CA LEU A 141 3.24 -23.43 -2.88
C LEU A 141 3.83 -23.99 -4.19
N ALA A 142 4.37 -25.22 -4.16
CA ALA A 142 4.89 -25.87 -5.36
C ALA A 142 3.80 -26.09 -6.43
N HIS A 143 2.61 -26.52 -6.02
CA HIS A 143 1.47 -26.68 -6.95
C HIS A 143 0.97 -25.34 -7.49
N ALA A 144 0.97 -24.28 -6.68
CA ALA A 144 0.60 -22.94 -7.16
C ALA A 144 1.59 -22.42 -8.22
N ILE A 145 2.89 -22.67 -8.05
CA ILE A 145 3.89 -22.37 -9.09
C ILE A 145 3.62 -23.22 -10.34
N ALA A 146 3.29 -24.50 -10.20
CA ALA A 146 2.95 -25.33 -11.35
C ALA A 146 1.74 -24.77 -12.13
N ILE A 147 0.68 -24.36 -11.43
CA ILE A 147 -0.50 -23.71 -12.03
C ILE A 147 -0.10 -22.39 -12.71
N GLU A 148 0.73 -21.58 -12.06
CA GLU A 148 1.22 -20.31 -12.60
C GLU A 148 1.91 -20.51 -13.95
N TRP A 149 2.79 -21.51 -14.07
CA TRP A 149 3.49 -21.83 -15.31
C TRP A 149 2.61 -22.50 -16.36
N ASP A 150 1.60 -23.26 -15.94
CA ASP A 150 0.64 -23.89 -16.85
C ASP A 150 -0.32 -22.87 -17.48
N MET A 151 -0.60 -21.77 -16.78
CA MET A 151 -1.45 -20.68 -17.30
C MET A 151 -0.75 -19.77 -18.32
N LEU A 152 0.57 -19.88 -18.49
CA LEU A 152 1.31 -19.05 -19.44
C LEU A 152 1.03 -19.49 -20.88
N GLU A 153 0.70 -18.52 -21.73
CA GLU A 153 0.52 -18.68 -23.18
C GLU A 153 1.85 -18.54 -23.95
N SER A 154 2.85 -17.89 -23.33
CA SER A 154 4.16 -17.67 -23.95
C SER A 154 5.28 -17.59 -22.91
N ALA A 155 6.49 -17.98 -23.31
CA ALA A 155 7.67 -17.84 -22.47
C ALA A 155 7.99 -16.37 -22.12
N GLN A 156 7.61 -15.40 -22.97
CA GLN A 156 7.79 -13.99 -22.69
C GLN A 156 6.93 -13.51 -21.50
N GLN A 157 5.77 -14.13 -21.23
CA GLN A 157 4.95 -13.76 -20.07
C GLN A 157 5.66 -14.08 -18.75
N ALA A 158 6.52 -15.11 -18.72
CA ALA A 158 7.37 -15.42 -17.55
C ALA A 158 8.40 -14.33 -17.24
N LEU A 159 8.65 -13.37 -18.14
CA LEU A 159 9.50 -12.21 -17.84
C LEU A 159 8.77 -11.13 -17.03
N LYS A 160 7.44 -11.26 -16.86
CA LYS A 160 6.61 -10.27 -16.17
C LYS A 160 6.18 -10.79 -14.80
N ASN A 161 6.63 -10.12 -13.75
CA ASN A 161 6.38 -10.53 -12.36
C ASN A 161 4.88 -10.70 -12.01
N HIS A 162 3.97 -9.98 -12.67
CA HIS A 162 2.53 -10.12 -12.42
C HIS A 162 1.92 -11.41 -12.97
N ASN A 163 2.52 -12.03 -13.99
CA ASN A 163 2.15 -13.38 -14.43
C ASN A 163 2.88 -14.45 -13.61
N ILE A 164 4.02 -14.03 -13.06
CA ILE A 164 5.05 -14.65 -12.22
C ILE A 164 4.97 -14.78 -10.69
N PRO A 165 3.88 -14.43 -9.99
CA PRO A 165 4.00 -13.83 -8.65
C PRO A 165 4.55 -14.77 -7.57
N MET A 166 4.23 -16.07 -7.63
CA MET A 166 4.74 -17.09 -6.70
C MET A 166 6.15 -17.52 -7.08
N THR A 167 6.44 -17.71 -8.37
CA THR A 167 7.81 -18.01 -8.82
C THR A 167 8.78 -16.91 -8.39
N SER A 168 8.37 -15.65 -8.57
CA SER A 168 9.20 -14.48 -8.29
C SER A 168 9.48 -14.31 -6.80
N ILE A 169 8.48 -14.56 -5.92
CA ILE A 169 8.68 -14.43 -4.47
C ILE A 169 9.48 -15.61 -3.88
N VAL A 170 9.34 -16.82 -4.42
CA VAL A 170 10.17 -17.97 -4.01
C VAL A 170 11.60 -17.79 -4.47
N ALA A 171 11.82 -17.28 -5.70
CA ALA A 171 13.17 -16.93 -6.15
C ALA A 171 13.80 -15.89 -5.23
N ARG A 172 13.04 -14.87 -4.80
CA ARG A 172 13.49 -13.86 -3.83
C ARG A 172 13.89 -14.49 -2.49
N ALA A 173 13.09 -15.42 -1.95
CA ALA A 173 13.44 -16.13 -0.71
C ALA A 173 14.70 -16.99 -0.88
N GLN A 174 14.83 -17.69 -2.01
CA GLN A 174 16.01 -18.50 -2.30
C GLN A 174 17.27 -17.65 -2.46
N ASP A 175 17.18 -16.48 -3.11
CA ASP A 175 18.31 -15.54 -3.25
C ASP A 175 18.82 -15.06 -1.88
N ILE A 176 17.92 -14.81 -0.92
CA ILE A 176 18.27 -14.46 0.48
C ILE A 176 19.06 -15.62 1.11
N SER A 177 18.51 -16.84 1.09
CA SER A 177 19.18 -18.02 1.67
C SER A 177 20.53 -18.32 1.01
N GLU A 178 20.62 -18.24 -0.31
CA GLU A 178 21.87 -18.49 -1.05
C GLU A 178 22.93 -17.41 -0.79
N ALA A 179 22.54 -16.15 -0.58
CA ALA A 179 23.46 -15.09 -0.18
C ALA A 179 24.01 -15.33 1.24
N GLU A 180 23.15 -15.71 2.17
CA GLU A 180 23.51 -16.00 3.56
C GLU A 180 24.41 -17.24 3.68
N ALA A 181 24.13 -18.28 2.90
CA ALA A 181 25.00 -19.46 2.80
C ALA A 181 26.41 -19.13 2.29
N ARG A 182 26.55 -18.04 1.53
CA ARG A 182 27.85 -17.49 1.07
C ARG A 182 28.45 -16.47 2.05
N GLY A 183 27.84 -16.27 3.21
CA GLY A 183 28.30 -15.35 4.25
C GLY A 183 27.93 -13.87 4.02
N SER A 184 26.99 -13.58 3.11
CA SER A 184 26.54 -12.20 2.83
C SER A 184 25.12 -11.97 3.34
N THR A 185 24.96 -10.97 4.21
CA THR A 185 23.65 -10.50 4.71
C THR A 185 23.13 -9.27 3.97
N ALA A 186 23.77 -8.88 2.86
CA ALA A 186 23.48 -7.61 2.17
C ALA A 186 22.02 -7.49 1.72
N ILE A 187 21.44 -8.55 1.16
CA ILE A 187 20.04 -8.57 0.70
C ILE A 187 19.09 -8.36 1.89
N ARG A 188 19.33 -9.07 3.00
CA ARG A 188 18.53 -8.94 4.23
C ARG A 188 18.59 -7.52 4.77
N GLU A 189 19.78 -6.95 4.88
CA GLU A 189 19.97 -5.59 5.40
C GLU A 189 19.32 -4.54 4.50
N GLU A 190 19.35 -4.73 3.17
CA GLU A 190 18.63 -3.89 2.22
C GLU A 190 17.12 -3.95 2.46
N ILE A 191 16.55 -5.16 2.56
CA ILE A 191 15.12 -5.36 2.84
C ILE A 191 14.74 -4.66 4.14
N ILE A 192 15.48 -4.94 5.23
CA ILE A 192 15.22 -4.35 6.55
C ILE A 192 15.29 -2.83 6.48
N THR A 193 16.27 -2.26 5.79
CA THR A 193 16.39 -0.81 5.60
C THR A 193 15.14 -0.24 4.92
N VAL A 194 14.62 -0.91 3.89
CA VAL A 194 13.37 -0.51 3.23
C VAL A 194 12.18 -0.64 4.20
N MET A 195 12.06 -1.75 4.93
CA MET A 195 10.96 -1.97 5.89
C MET A 195 10.95 -0.92 7.00
N MET A 196 12.12 -0.53 7.52
CA MET A 196 12.23 0.51 8.54
C MET A 196 11.78 1.89 8.05
N ARG A 197 11.94 2.19 6.75
CA ARG A 197 11.36 3.41 6.14
C ARG A 197 9.84 3.34 6.05
N TYR A 198 9.27 2.16 5.82
CA TYR A 198 7.83 1.96 5.91
C TYR A 198 7.32 2.07 7.34
N LEU A 199 8.07 1.61 8.35
CA LEU A 199 7.71 1.82 9.75
C LEU A 199 7.63 3.33 10.08
N ASP A 200 8.53 4.13 9.53
CA ASP A 200 8.52 5.60 9.68
C ASP A 200 7.30 6.27 9.02
N THR A 201 6.56 5.56 8.18
CA THR A 201 5.39 6.08 7.44
C THR A 201 4.25 5.07 7.43
N ASP A 202 4.13 4.25 8.48
CA ASP A 202 3.25 3.09 8.48
C ASP A 202 1.78 3.52 8.40
N THR A 203 1.03 2.95 7.44
CA THR A 203 -0.39 3.28 7.22
C THR A 203 -1.25 3.13 8.47
N LEU A 204 -0.94 2.20 9.38
CA LEU A 204 -1.70 2.03 10.63
C LEU A 204 -1.35 3.04 11.73
N LEU A 205 -0.27 3.80 11.57
CA LEU A 205 0.18 4.84 12.50
C LEU A 205 -0.01 6.25 11.94
N CYS A 206 -0.38 6.37 10.66
CA CYS A 206 -0.69 7.62 9.99
C CYS A 206 -2.19 7.93 10.13
N TRP A 207 -2.57 8.66 11.17
CA TRP A 207 -3.96 8.98 11.45
C TRP A 207 -4.34 10.36 10.95
N ALA A 208 -5.60 10.52 10.54
CA ALA A 208 -6.17 11.81 10.22
C ALA A 208 -6.10 12.75 11.44
N PRO A 209 -5.95 14.06 11.23
CA PRO A 209 -5.94 15.05 12.31
C PRO A 209 -7.18 14.94 13.22
N GLU A 210 -7.00 15.27 14.49
CA GLU A 210 -8.13 15.32 15.44
C GLU A 210 -9.02 16.53 15.19
N HIS A 211 -8.43 17.64 14.75
CA HIS A 211 -9.12 18.84 14.33
C HIS A 211 -8.75 19.19 12.89
N SER A 212 -9.72 19.11 11.97
CA SER A 212 -9.52 19.57 10.59
C SER A 212 -9.85 21.06 10.52
N THR A 213 -8.84 21.90 10.26
CA THR A 213 -9.03 23.35 10.03
C THR A 213 -9.92 23.67 8.83
N HIS A 214 -10.08 22.69 7.94
CA HIS A 214 -10.97 22.68 6.79
C HIS A 214 -12.21 21.80 6.99
N ASP A 215 -12.61 21.52 8.24
CA ASP A 215 -13.95 21.01 8.57
C ASP A 215 -15.00 22.04 8.14
N ALA A 216 -15.24 22.10 6.83
CA ALA A 216 -16.55 22.41 6.34
C ALA A 216 -17.44 21.35 6.97
N THR A 217 -18.19 21.77 7.97
CA THR A 217 -19.18 21.02 8.79
C THR A 217 -20.29 20.36 7.95
N GLN A 218 -20.08 20.26 6.63
CA GLN A 218 -20.96 19.79 5.57
C GLN A 218 -20.32 18.71 4.67
N LEU A 219 -18.99 18.48 4.70
CA LEU A 219 -18.35 17.47 3.85
C LEU A 219 -18.17 16.10 4.54
N GLU A 220 -17.92 16.07 5.84
CA GLU A 220 -17.84 14.79 6.60
C GLU A 220 -19.22 14.29 7.06
N THR A 221 -20.22 15.16 7.08
CA THR A 221 -21.60 14.91 7.54
C THR A 221 -22.47 14.37 6.41
N HIS A 222 -22.13 13.18 5.89
CA HIS A 222 -23.15 12.38 5.21
C HIS A 222 -24.15 11.90 6.28
N PRO A 223 -25.48 12.05 6.11
CA PRO A 223 -26.47 11.74 7.16
C PRO A 223 -26.41 10.29 7.68
N ASP A 224 -25.86 9.37 6.87
CA ASP A 224 -25.67 7.96 7.24
C ASP A 224 -24.35 7.64 7.96
N ARG A 225 -23.43 8.59 8.10
CA ARG A 225 -22.09 8.34 8.67
C ARG A 225 -21.97 8.88 10.09
N LYS A 226 -21.72 7.96 11.03
CA LYS A 226 -21.64 8.21 12.48
C LYS A 226 -20.21 8.31 13.03
N GLU A 227 -19.21 7.85 12.27
CA GLU A 227 -17.80 7.76 12.68
C GLU A 227 -16.90 8.56 11.73
N THR A 228 -15.92 9.30 12.28
CA THR A 228 -14.91 10.04 11.49
C THR A 228 -13.84 9.10 10.93
N LEU A 229 -13.09 9.53 9.90
CA LEU A 229 -11.99 8.74 9.35
C LEU A 229 -10.97 8.35 10.43
N ARG A 230 -10.59 9.31 11.29
CA ARG A 230 -9.67 9.08 12.41
C ARG A 230 -10.17 7.98 13.34
N GLN A 231 -11.46 8.00 13.69
CA GLN A 231 -12.05 6.98 14.56
C GLN A 231 -11.98 5.58 13.93
N ILE A 232 -12.27 5.48 12.62
CA ILE A 232 -12.18 4.21 11.88
C ILE A 232 -10.73 3.73 11.80
N GLN A 233 -9.76 4.61 11.52
CA GLN A 233 -8.33 4.27 11.50
C GLN A 233 -7.86 3.71 12.85
N ILE A 234 -8.18 4.40 13.95
CA ILE A 234 -7.81 3.96 15.31
C ILE A 234 -8.47 2.61 15.64
N LYS A 235 -9.77 2.46 15.35
CA LYS A 235 -10.53 1.23 15.60
C LYS A 235 -9.96 0.03 14.84
N THR A 236 -9.51 0.24 13.60
CA THR A 236 -8.90 -0.80 12.77
C THR A 236 -7.47 -1.12 13.21
N ALA A 237 -6.67 -0.11 13.56
CA ALA A 237 -5.27 -0.30 13.96
C ALA A 237 -5.11 -0.92 15.35
N THR A 238 -5.98 -0.57 16.31
CA THR A 238 -5.83 -0.93 17.73
C THR A 238 -5.70 -2.44 17.96
N PRO A 239 -6.55 -3.33 17.39
CA PRO A 239 -6.43 -4.77 17.59
C PRO A 239 -5.11 -5.33 17.04
N ILE A 240 -4.64 -4.80 15.90
CA ILE A 240 -3.39 -5.22 15.25
C ILE A 240 -2.20 -4.80 16.11
N ILE A 241 -2.16 -3.53 16.52
CA ILE A 241 -1.13 -2.98 17.40
C ILE A 241 -1.08 -3.77 18.71
N SER A 242 -2.23 -3.97 19.36
CA SER A 242 -2.32 -4.71 20.63
C SER A 242 -1.81 -6.15 20.51
N TYR A 243 -2.17 -6.85 19.43
CA TYR A 243 -1.64 -8.19 19.18
C TYR A 243 -0.12 -8.17 19.03
N LEU A 244 0.42 -7.24 18.24
CA LEU A 244 1.86 -7.18 17.97
C LEU A 244 2.65 -6.78 19.22
N THR A 245 2.23 -5.79 19.97
CA THR A 245 2.92 -5.34 21.19
C THR A 245 2.77 -6.31 22.36
N THR A 246 1.80 -7.22 22.33
CA THR A 246 1.64 -8.26 23.37
C THR A 246 2.38 -9.54 23.00
N THR A 247 2.28 -9.96 21.74
CA THR A 247 2.70 -11.31 21.30
C THR A 247 4.06 -11.31 20.61
N VAL A 248 4.35 -10.29 19.79
CA VAL A 248 5.52 -10.29 18.87
C VAL A 248 6.63 -9.40 19.41
N TRP A 249 6.30 -8.21 19.90
CA TRP A 249 7.22 -7.22 20.43
C TRP A 249 6.80 -6.79 21.85
N PRO A 250 6.86 -7.70 22.84
CA PRO A 250 6.45 -7.41 24.21
C PRO A 250 7.19 -6.19 24.77
N GLY A 251 6.43 -5.23 25.30
CA GLY A 251 6.96 -4.01 25.92
C GLY A 251 7.30 -2.87 24.94
N VAL A 252 7.04 -3.04 23.64
CA VAL A 252 7.16 -1.95 22.67
C VAL A 252 5.96 -1.01 22.75
N GLU A 253 6.24 0.29 22.82
CA GLU A 253 5.25 1.35 22.64
C GLU A 253 5.29 1.83 21.19
N LEU A 254 4.15 1.76 20.50
CA LEU A 254 3.94 2.30 19.16
C LEU A 254 3.11 3.57 19.26
N ARG A 255 3.64 4.65 18.70
CA ARG A 255 2.98 5.96 18.69
C ARG A 255 2.53 6.32 17.28
N PRO A 256 1.49 7.15 17.12
CA PRO A 256 1.16 7.72 15.82
C PRO A 256 2.38 8.43 15.21
N VAL A 257 2.53 8.31 13.89
CA VAL A 257 3.67 8.87 13.14
C VAL A 257 3.46 10.36 12.84
N LEU A 258 2.22 10.82 12.73
CA LEU A 258 1.91 12.22 12.48
C LEU A 258 1.48 12.94 13.76
N GLU A 259 2.07 14.11 13.99
CA GLU A 259 1.61 15.07 14.98
C GLU A 259 0.47 15.93 14.43
N GLU A 260 -0.32 16.53 15.31
CA GLU A 260 -1.43 17.39 14.91
C GLU A 260 -0.93 18.59 14.11
N GLY A 261 -1.50 18.78 12.91
CA GLY A 261 -1.12 19.87 12.01
C GLY A 261 0.23 19.69 11.29
N SER A 262 0.90 18.54 11.45
CA SER A 262 2.13 18.21 10.73
C SER A 262 1.89 17.11 9.70
N ILE A 263 2.44 17.29 8.50
CA ILE A 263 2.53 16.23 7.48
C ILE A 263 3.88 15.49 7.54
N MET A 264 4.78 15.94 8.43
CA MET A 264 6.12 15.37 8.55
C MET A 264 6.10 14.21 9.55
N PRO A 265 6.53 13.00 9.16
CA PRO A 265 6.52 11.84 10.03
C PRO A 265 7.56 11.97 11.15
N VAL A 266 7.16 11.58 12.36
CA VAL A 266 8.02 11.41 13.53
C VAL A 266 8.39 9.93 13.64
N GLN A 267 9.68 9.68 13.80
CA GLN A 267 10.18 8.31 13.97
C GLN A 267 9.78 7.75 15.33
N GLN A 268 9.57 6.43 15.38
CA GLN A 268 9.42 5.71 16.65
C GLN A 268 10.71 5.82 17.49
N SER A 269 10.59 5.56 18.80
CA SER A 269 11.76 5.56 19.70
C SER A 269 12.87 4.63 19.22
N GLU A 270 14.13 4.95 19.49
CA GLU A 270 15.27 4.09 19.11
C GLU A 270 15.13 2.66 19.66
N MET A 271 14.58 2.51 20.86
CA MET A 271 14.30 1.21 21.45
C MET A 271 13.27 0.42 20.63
N THR A 272 12.13 1.04 20.31
CA THR A 272 11.09 0.44 19.45
C THR A 272 11.66 0.02 18.10
N ARG A 273 12.44 0.90 17.47
CA ARG A 273 13.08 0.63 16.17
C ARG A 273 14.06 -0.53 16.25
N SER A 274 14.88 -0.57 17.30
CA SER A 274 15.86 -1.64 17.52
C SER A 274 15.19 -3.00 17.70
N VAL A 275 14.10 -3.07 18.49
CA VAL A 275 13.34 -4.30 18.70
C VAL A 275 12.72 -4.81 17.40
N ILE A 276 12.03 -3.93 16.65
CA ILE A 276 11.38 -4.32 15.38
C ILE A 276 12.42 -4.72 14.34
N ARG A 277 13.53 -3.97 14.24
CA ARG A 277 14.66 -4.31 13.35
C ARG A 277 15.26 -5.67 13.72
N GLY A 278 15.49 -5.92 15.00
CA GLY A 278 16.02 -7.19 15.50
C GLY A 278 15.09 -8.36 15.19
N TRP A 279 13.78 -8.18 15.34
CA TRP A 279 12.79 -9.17 14.95
C TRP A 279 12.86 -9.49 13.45
N MET A 280 12.89 -8.48 12.57
CA MET A 280 13.03 -8.69 11.13
C MET A 280 14.36 -9.37 10.77
N ALA A 281 15.44 -9.02 11.45
CA ALA A 281 16.75 -9.64 11.26
C ALA A 281 16.74 -11.14 11.59
N GLY A 282 15.93 -11.55 12.56
CA GLY A 282 15.76 -12.95 12.96
C GLY A 282 14.81 -13.78 12.09
N LEU A 283 14.09 -13.19 11.15
CA LEU A 283 13.15 -13.93 10.30
C LEU A 283 13.86 -14.88 9.33
N PRO A 284 13.38 -16.12 9.12
CA PRO A 284 13.88 -16.95 8.05
C PRO A 284 13.60 -16.33 6.68
N ALA A 285 14.30 -16.81 5.64
CA ALA A 285 14.30 -16.16 4.33
C ALA A 285 12.90 -16.11 3.66
N TYR A 286 12.07 -17.13 3.87
CA TYR A 286 10.71 -17.19 3.33
C TYR A 286 9.81 -16.14 4.00
N GLU A 287 9.88 -16.05 5.32
CA GLU A 287 9.14 -15.10 6.15
C GLU A 287 9.58 -13.66 5.88
N LEU A 288 10.88 -13.41 5.68
CA LEU A 288 11.39 -12.08 5.33
C LEU A 288 10.91 -11.65 3.92
N ALA A 289 10.94 -12.56 2.94
CA ALA A 289 10.43 -12.27 1.60
C ALA A 289 8.90 -12.07 1.59
N ALA A 290 8.16 -12.82 2.41
CA ALA A 290 6.73 -12.64 2.61
C ALA A 290 6.41 -11.30 3.28
N LEU A 291 7.17 -10.92 4.31
CA LEU A 291 7.06 -9.62 4.95
C LEU A 291 7.34 -8.51 3.94
N GLU A 292 8.44 -8.57 3.18
CA GLU A 292 8.77 -7.62 2.13
C GLU A 292 7.58 -7.43 1.16
N ARG A 293 7.01 -8.53 0.67
CA ARG A 293 5.84 -8.49 -0.23
C ARG A 293 4.63 -7.82 0.44
N ALA A 294 4.27 -8.23 1.65
CA ALA A 294 3.08 -7.74 2.34
C ALA A 294 3.20 -6.26 2.69
N VAL A 295 4.39 -5.82 3.15
CA VAL A 295 4.66 -4.41 3.46
C VAL A 295 4.65 -3.56 2.20
N LEU A 296 5.25 -4.02 1.10
CA LEU A 296 5.22 -3.27 -0.16
C LEU A 296 3.80 -3.14 -0.72
N ALA A 297 2.95 -4.15 -0.55
CA ALA A 297 1.55 -4.12 -0.98
C ALA A 297 0.71 -3.21 -0.10
N GLY A 298 0.74 -3.40 1.22
CA GLY A 298 -0.12 -2.69 2.17
C GLY A 298 0.46 -1.42 2.78
N LYS A 299 1.72 -1.07 2.44
CA LYS A 299 2.46 0.10 2.96
C LYS A 299 2.56 0.14 4.48
N SER A 300 2.46 -1.02 5.13
CA SER A 300 2.43 -1.16 6.58
C SER A 300 3.25 -2.37 7.03
N VAL A 301 4.26 -2.11 7.85
CA VAL A 301 5.04 -3.11 8.59
C VAL A 301 4.14 -3.85 9.57
N LEU A 302 3.21 -3.14 10.21
CA LEU A 302 2.28 -3.71 11.19
C LEU A 302 1.34 -4.73 10.54
N VAL A 303 0.70 -4.39 9.41
CA VAL A 303 -0.16 -5.33 8.67
C VAL A 303 0.67 -6.53 8.18
N GLY A 304 1.84 -6.28 7.60
CA GLY A 304 2.72 -7.34 7.11
C GLY A 304 3.17 -8.30 8.22
N ALA A 305 3.61 -7.78 9.36
CA ALA A 305 4.03 -8.59 10.51
C ALA A 305 2.87 -9.39 11.09
N ARG A 306 1.70 -8.77 11.27
CA ARG A 306 0.49 -9.45 11.76
C ARG A 306 0.09 -10.62 10.85
N LEU A 307 0.18 -10.42 9.53
CA LEU A 307 -0.16 -11.43 8.53
C LEU A 307 0.84 -12.59 8.52
N VAL A 308 2.15 -12.29 8.50
CA VAL A 308 3.20 -13.33 8.49
C VAL A 308 3.13 -14.19 9.75
N VAL A 309 2.94 -13.58 10.93
CA VAL A 309 2.84 -14.31 12.20
C VAL A 309 1.59 -15.20 12.24
N GLU A 310 0.48 -14.77 11.65
CA GLU A 310 -0.77 -15.57 11.62
C GLU A 310 -0.66 -16.84 10.78
N TRP A 311 0.13 -16.81 9.70
CA TRP A 311 0.11 -17.85 8.66
C TRP A 311 1.40 -18.65 8.53
N SER A 312 2.55 -18.12 8.96
CA SER A 312 3.82 -18.83 8.87
C SER A 312 3.83 -20.04 9.77
N GLU A 313 4.47 -21.11 9.27
CA GLU A 313 4.70 -22.31 10.07
C GLU A 313 5.69 -22.12 11.23
N GLU A 314 6.53 -21.09 11.18
CA GLU A 314 7.51 -20.75 12.21
C GLU A 314 6.87 -20.15 13.47
N PHE A 315 5.65 -19.60 13.34
CA PHE A 315 4.94 -18.90 14.42
C PHE A 315 3.73 -19.68 14.95
N ARG A 316 3.64 -20.99 14.71
CA ARG A 316 2.50 -21.82 15.17
C ARG A 316 2.27 -21.76 16.67
N ASP A 317 3.32 -21.59 17.46
CA ASP A 317 3.25 -21.60 18.92
C ASP A 317 2.56 -20.35 19.48
N VAL A 318 2.58 -19.24 18.73
CA VAL A 318 1.96 -17.97 19.12
C VAL A 318 0.61 -17.73 18.42
N GLN A 319 0.23 -18.56 17.46
CA GLN A 319 -1.04 -18.49 16.75
C GLN A 319 -2.22 -18.89 17.66
N ARG A 320 -3.28 -18.08 17.67
CA ARG A 320 -4.50 -18.37 18.43
C ARG A 320 -5.41 -19.32 17.64
N SER A 321 -5.89 -20.38 18.28
CA SER A 321 -6.71 -21.42 17.64
C SER A 321 -8.22 -21.09 17.62
N SER A 322 -8.69 -20.19 18.50
CA SER A 322 -10.13 -20.03 18.80
C SER A 322 -10.79 -18.76 18.23
N GLU A 323 -10.08 -17.90 17.52
CA GLU A 323 -10.61 -16.64 16.99
C GLU A 323 -10.67 -16.64 15.46
N LYS A 324 -11.48 -15.73 14.89
CA LYS A 324 -11.44 -15.41 13.45
C LYS A 324 -10.00 -15.02 13.09
N ARG A 325 -9.37 -15.81 12.22
CA ARG A 325 -7.98 -15.56 11.80
C ARG A 325 -7.85 -14.23 11.07
N PHE A 326 -6.71 -13.57 11.25
CA PHE A 326 -6.36 -12.37 10.49
C PHE A 326 -5.94 -12.78 9.06
N GLY A 327 -6.88 -12.75 8.13
CA GLY A 327 -6.71 -13.21 6.77
C GLY A 327 -6.43 -12.10 5.77
N ILE A 328 -6.61 -12.45 4.49
CA ILE A 328 -6.39 -11.53 3.35
C ILE A 328 -7.34 -10.34 3.43
N GLU A 329 -8.62 -10.57 3.75
CA GLU A 329 -9.64 -9.53 3.79
C GLU A 329 -9.37 -8.53 4.92
N GLU A 330 -9.05 -9.01 6.12
CA GLU A 330 -8.73 -8.15 7.26
C GLU A 330 -7.48 -7.32 6.99
N ALA A 331 -6.46 -7.93 6.38
CA ALA A 331 -5.23 -7.23 6.01
C ALA A 331 -5.44 -6.19 4.91
N ALA A 332 -6.22 -6.51 3.87
CA ALA A 332 -6.55 -5.59 2.79
C ALA A 332 -7.40 -4.42 3.30
N GLU A 333 -8.39 -4.68 4.15
CA GLU A 333 -9.21 -3.64 4.77
C GLU A 333 -8.36 -2.72 5.65
N ALA A 334 -7.47 -3.29 6.47
CA ALA A 334 -6.56 -2.51 7.31
C ALA A 334 -5.60 -1.62 6.50
N ALA A 335 -5.12 -2.11 5.36
CA ALA A 335 -4.23 -1.35 4.48
C ALA A 335 -4.94 -0.28 3.64
N THR A 336 -6.27 -0.37 3.46
CA THR A 336 -7.03 0.48 2.53
C THR A 336 -8.14 1.28 3.20
N VAL A 337 -8.09 1.46 4.53
CA VAL A 337 -9.12 2.15 5.32
C VAL A 337 -9.50 3.50 4.71
N GLU A 338 -8.51 4.33 4.37
CA GLU A 338 -8.75 5.65 3.81
C GLU A 338 -9.37 5.58 2.42
N VAL A 339 -8.83 4.75 1.52
CA VAL A 339 -9.38 4.56 0.17
C VAL A 339 -10.84 4.11 0.25
N ARG A 340 -11.16 3.13 1.10
CA ARG A 340 -12.53 2.65 1.32
C ARG A 340 -13.44 3.75 1.86
N TRP A 341 -12.94 4.55 2.79
CA TRP A 341 -13.70 5.67 3.35
C TRP A 341 -14.04 6.72 2.28
N GLN A 342 -13.07 7.05 1.43
CA GLN A 342 -13.19 8.01 0.33
C GLN A 342 -14.09 7.48 -0.79
N THR A 343 -13.91 6.23 -1.25
CA THR A 343 -14.74 5.67 -2.34
C THR A 343 -16.18 5.46 -1.91
N ALA A 344 -16.43 5.14 -0.64
CA ALA A 344 -17.78 5.09 -0.12
C ALA A 344 -18.42 6.50 0.01
N MET A 345 -17.63 7.59 -0.07
CA MET A 345 -18.12 8.97 -0.02
C MET A 345 -18.34 9.55 -1.42
N TRP A 346 -17.36 9.33 -2.31
CA TRP A 346 -17.29 9.98 -3.62
C TRP A 346 -17.48 9.03 -4.80
N GLY A 347 -17.73 7.76 -4.54
CA GLY A 347 -17.82 6.71 -5.54
C GLY A 347 -16.46 6.07 -5.84
N GLU A 348 -16.53 4.85 -6.37
CA GLU A 348 -15.37 4.13 -6.87
C GLU A 348 -15.00 4.62 -8.29
N VAL A 349 -13.70 4.64 -8.61
CA VAL A 349 -13.21 4.94 -9.95
C VAL A 349 -12.85 3.62 -10.61
N GLU A 350 -13.61 3.25 -11.64
CA GLU A 350 -13.41 2.01 -12.42
C GLU A 350 -12.01 1.98 -13.07
N ASP A 351 -11.47 0.78 -13.25
CA ASP A 351 -10.12 0.49 -13.75
C ASP A 351 -8.97 1.07 -12.90
N THR A 352 -9.27 1.58 -11.70
CA THR A 352 -8.26 2.08 -10.73
C THR A 352 -8.48 1.42 -9.38
N HIS A 353 -9.51 1.83 -8.65
CA HIS A 353 -9.74 1.37 -7.28
C HIS A 353 -10.12 -0.12 -7.23
N ASP A 354 -10.90 -0.58 -8.19
CA ASP A 354 -11.31 -1.99 -8.29
C ASP A 354 -10.11 -2.90 -8.57
N VAL A 355 -9.22 -2.48 -9.49
CA VAL A 355 -7.99 -3.21 -9.81
C VAL A 355 -7.04 -3.23 -8.63
N GLU A 356 -6.82 -2.10 -7.96
CA GLU A 356 -5.96 -2.02 -6.78
C GLU A 356 -6.49 -2.88 -5.62
N ASN A 357 -7.81 -2.90 -5.43
CA ASN A 357 -8.49 -3.69 -4.40
C ASN A 357 -8.32 -5.20 -4.62
N GLU A 358 -8.35 -5.67 -5.86
CA GLU A 358 -8.02 -7.06 -6.18
C GLU A 358 -6.51 -7.35 -6.13
N ASP A 359 -5.68 -6.39 -6.56
CA ASP A 359 -4.24 -6.57 -6.59
C ASP A 359 -3.63 -6.68 -5.20
N ILE A 360 -4.09 -5.87 -4.24
CA ILE A 360 -3.61 -5.96 -2.85
C ILE A 360 -3.95 -7.33 -2.24
N ARG A 361 -5.16 -7.86 -2.49
CA ARG A 361 -5.55 -9.22 -2.03
C ARG A 361 -4.67 -10.29 -2.65
N ARG A 362 -4.42 -10.18 -3.95
CA ARG A 362 -3.52 -11.09 -4.67
C ARG A 362 -2.10 -11.06 -4.08
N GLN A 363 -1.57 -9.88 -3.77
CA GLN A 363 -0.23 -9.74 -3.19
C GLN A 363 -0.18 -10.28 -1.75
N LEU A 364 -1.14 -9.94 -0.89
CA LEU A 364 -1.22 -10.45 0.49
C LEU A 364 -1.43 -11.97 0.52
N GLY A 365 -2.30 -12.50 -0.34
CA GLY A 365 -2.50 -13.93 -0.51
C GLY A 365 -1.23 -14.66 -0.97
N SER A 366 -0.43 -14.04 -1.84
CA SER A 366 0.87 -14.60 -2.24
C SER A 366 1.85 -14.70 -1.07
N ALA A 367 1.84 -13.72 -0.16
CA ALA A 367 2.68 -13.74 1.04
C ALA A 367 2.23 -14.86 2.01
N ILE A 368 0.92 -15.03 2.21
CA ILE A 368 0.37 -16.13 3.02
C ILE A 368 0.79 -17.48 2.45
N LEU A 369 0.60 -17.70 1.15
CA LEU A 369 0.92 -18.97 0.52
C LEU A 369 2.42 -19.28 0.56
N LEU A 370 3.28 -18.26 0.55
CA LEU A 370 4.73 -18.42 0.68
C LEU A 370 5.13 -19.00 2.04
N VAL A 371 4.49 -18.57 3.13
CA VAL A 371 4.86 -18.97 4.50
C VAL A 371 4.02 -20.14 5.05
N SER A 372 2.89 -20.44 4.42
CA SER A 372 2.02 -21.53 4.81
C SER A 372 2.64 -22.88 4.46
N GLY A 373 3.00 -23.66 5.49
CA GLY A 373 3.42 -25.05 5.33
C GLY A 373 2.48 -26.07 5.97
N VAL A 374 2.70 -27.34 5.63
CA VAL A 374 2.15 -28.54 6.23
C VAL A 374 3.27 -29.23 7.02
N ARG A 375 2.90 -29.89 8.12
CA ARG A 375 3.83 -30.71 8.90
C ARG A 375 4.21 -31.99 8.18
#